data_AF-A0A2G8TDT5-F1
#
_entry.id   AF-A0A2G8TDT5-F1
#
_cell.length_a   1.000
_cell.length_b   1.000
_cell.length_c   1.000
_cell.angle_alpha   90.00
_cell.angle_beta   90.00
_cell.angle_gamma   90.00
#
_symmetry.space_group_name_H-M   'P 1'
#
loop_
_entity.id
_entity.type
_entity.pdbx_description
1 polymer ?
#
loop_
_entity_poly.entity_id
_entity_poly.type
_entity_poly.pdbx_seq_one_letter_code
_entity_poly.pdbx_strand_id
1 'polypeptide(L)'
;MLAAGSAELRARLAPRLAEPNLHARLLQRVVMGNIVIDHEEVTRTFPEGTGQVDLVAIYEVVDGKIRSVSAQVSNKRLDPRQSGV
;
A
#
# COMPACT_ATOMS: atom_id res chain seq x y z
N MET A 1 -2.75 -14.03 -6.94
CA MET A 1 -1.41 -14.43 -7.43
C MET A 1 -0.32 -13.60 -6.77
N LEU A 2 0.80 -14.24 -6.42
CA LEU A 2 2.04 -13.66 -5.90
C LEU A 2 2.94 -13.23 -7.07
N ALA A 3 3.83 -12.23 -6.90
CA ALA A 3 4.85 -11.85 -7.89
C ALA A 3 6.20 -12.42 -7.45
N ALA A 4 7.00 -12.93 -8.39
CA ALA A 4 8.34 -13.47 -8.14
C ALA A 4 9.42 -12.47 -8.62
N GLY A 5 10.09 -11.83 -7.66
CA GLY A 5 11.19 -10.90 -7.95
C GLY A 5 10.75 -9.48 -8.31
N SER A 6 11.75 -8.60 -8.43
CA SER A 6 11.54 -7.14 -8.55
C SER A 6 10.99 -6.71 -9.91
N ALA A 7 11.26 -7.45 -10.98
CA ALA A 7 10.76 -7.15 -12.32
C ALA A 7 9.23 -7.31 -12.41
N GLU A 8 8.70 -8.46 -11.97
CA GLU A 8 7.27 -8.70 -11.91
C GLU A 8 6.56 -7.74 -10.94
N LEU A 9 7.17 -7.50 -9.77
CA LEU A 9 6.64 -6.53 -8.81
C LEU A 9 6.55 -5.13 -9.42
N ARG A 10 7.59 -4.67 -10.12
CA ARG A 10 7.60 -3.36 -10.79
C ARG A 10 6.50 -3.27 -11.84
N ALA A 11 6.37 -4.26 -12.71
CA ALA A 11 5.33 -4.30 -13.73
C ALA A 11 3.93 -4.25 -13.09
N ARG A 12 3.73 -4.97 -11.98
CA ARG A 12 2.46 -5.00 -11.24
C ARG A 12 2.13 -3.68 -10.53
N LEU A 13 3.13 -2.99 -10.00
CA LEU A 13 2.93 -1.74 -9.27
C LEU A 13 2.87 -0.52 -10.20
N ALA A 14 3.41 -0.59 -11.41
CA ALA A 14 3.48 0.54 -12.34
C ALA A 14 2.14 1.27 -12.55
N PRO A 15 0.99 0.59 -12.78
CA PRO A 15 -0.29 1.30 -12.94
C PRO A 15 -0.73 2.03 -11.66
N ARG A 16 -0.42 1.48 -10.48
CA ARG A 16 -0.74 2.12 -9.20
C ARG A 16 0.15 3.31 -8.95
N LEU A 17 1.46 3.18 -9.19
CA LEU A 17 2.42 4.26 -9.00
C LEU A 17 2.23 5.42 -9.99
N ALA A 18 1.53 5.20 -11.10
CA ALA A 18 1.17 6.25 -12.05
C ALA A 18 -0.04 7.10 -11.60
N GLU A 19 -0.73 6.70 -10.52
CA GLU A 19 -1.88 7.42 -9.99
C GLU A 19 -1.44 8.71 -9.27
N PRO A 20 -1.91 9.90 -9.69
CA PRO A 20 -1.33 11.18 -9.27
C PRO A 20 -1.60 11.51 -7.80
N ASN A 21 -2.71 11.04 -7.25
CA ASN A 21 -3.11 11.20 -5.85
C ASN A 21 -2.73 10.01 -4.97
N LEU A 22 -1.99 9.03 -5.50
CA LEU A 22 -1.52 7.92 -4.68
C LEU A 22 -0.61 8.46 -3.57
N HIS A 23 -1.05 8.27 -2.33
CA HIS A 23 -0.26 8.62 -1.15
C HIS A 23 -0.47 7.54 -0.10
N ALA A 24 0.63 6.88 0.31
CA ALA A 24 0.65 6.04 1.50
C ALA A 24 1.12 6.86 2.70
N ARG A 25 0.32 6.91 3.76
CA ARG A 25 0.65 7.55 5.03
C ARG A 25 0.90 6.46 6.07
N LEU A 26 2.15 6.34 6.52
CA LEU A 26 2.51 5.39 7.57
C LEU A 26 1.83 5.80 8.89
N LEU A 27 1.01 4.91 9.43
CA LEU A 27 0.32 5.11 10.71
C LEU A 27 1.14 4.54 11.86
N GLN A 28 1.68 3.34 11.67
CA GLN A 28 2.46 2.64 12.66
C GLN A 28 3.47 1.72 11.98
N ARG A 29 4.65 1.59 12.59
CA ARG A 29 5.64 0.58 12.25
C ARG A 29 5.98 -0.25 13.47
N VAL A 30 6.04 -1.56 13.29
CA VAL A 30 6.61 -2.50 14.25
C VAL A 30 7.83 -3.16 13.63
N VAL A 31 8.94 -3.21 14.36
CA VAL A 31 10.16 -3.91 13.94
C VAL A 31 10.45 -5.01 14.95
N MET A 32 10.60 -6.24 14.46
CA MET A 32 10.92 -7.41 15.27
C MET A 32 12.01 -8.23 14.55
N GLY A 33 13.26 -7.98 14.93
CA GLY A 33 14.41 -8.57 14.26
C GLY A 33 14.43 -8.18 12.78
N ASN A 34 14.37 -9.17 11.90
CA ASN A 34 14.38 -8.98 10.46
C ASN A 34 12.98 -8.81 9.83
N ILE A 35 11.93 -8.76 10.66
CA ILE A 35 10.55 -8.53 10.24
C ILE A 35 10.16 -7.08 10.49
N VAL A 36 9.59 -6.43 9.47
CA VAL A 36 9.03 -5.08 9.57
C VAL A 36 7.55 -5.16 9.20
N ILE A 37 6.69 -4.58 10.03
CA ILE A 37 5.25 -4.51 9.78
C ILE A 37 4.86 -3.04 9.71
N ASP A 38 4.37 -2.61 8.55
CA ASP A 38 3.85 -1.27 8.34
C ASP A 38 2.32 -1.33 8.25
N HIS A 39 1.66 -0.47 9.04
CA HIS A 39 0.25 -0.16 8.90
C HIS A 39 0.14 1.23 8.28
N GLU A 40 -0.50 1.30 7.12
CA GLU A 40 -0.59 2.49 6.28
C GLU A 40 -2.04 2.80 5.94
N GLU A 41 -2.35 4.08 5.84
CA GLU A 41 -3.54 4.55 5.12
C GLU A 41 -3.11 4.98 3.72
N VAL A 42 -3.77 4.45 2.68
CA VAL A 42 -3.40 4.71 1.29
C VAL A 42 -4.54 5.41 0.57
N THR A 43 -4.30 6.65 0.15
CA THR A 43 -5.21 7.42 -0.72
C THR A 43 -5.19 6.85 -2.13
N ARG A 44 -6.39 6.62 -2.69
CA ARG A 44 -6.60 6.13 -4.05
C ARG A 44 -7.90 6.63 -4.69
N THR A 45 -8.01 6.50 -5.99
CA THR A 45 -9.18 6.70 -6.83
C THR A 45 -9.83 5.36 -7.15
N PHE A 46 -11.10 5.24 -6.78
CA PHE A 46 -11.96 4.10 -7.09
C PHE A 46 -12.96 4.50 -8.17
N PRO A 47 -13.66 3.53 -8.81
CA PRO A 47 -14.73 3.84 -9.76
C PRO A 47 -15.80 4.79 -9.20
N GLU A 48 -16.05 4.77 -7.89
CA GLU A 48 -17.07 5.58 -7.21
C GLU A 48 -16.55 6.96 -6.75
N GLY A 49 -15.25 7.21 -6.86
CA GLY A 49 -14.59 8.45 -6.40
C GLY A 49 -13.29 8.21 -5.64
N THR A 50 -12.66 9.30 -5.20
CA THR A 50 -11.46 9.25 -4.36
C THR A 50 -11.81 8.76 -2.95
N GLY A 51 -10.85 8.12 -2.31
CA GLY A 51 -10.96 7.66 -0.93
C GLY A 51 -9.65 7.09 -0.42
N GLN A 52 -9.76 6.31 0.65
CA GLN A 52 -8.64 5.66 1.33
C GLN A 52 -8.91 4.18 1.57
N VAL A 53 -7.85 3.40 1.72
CA VAL A 53 -7.85 2.03 2.25
C VAL A 53 -6.80 1.90 3.33
N ASP A 54 -6.97 0.94 4.22
CA ASP A 54 -5.90 0.51 5.11
C ASP A 54 -5.07 -0.56 4.42
N LEU A 55 -3.76 -0.49 4.58
CA LEU A 55 -2.80 -1.47 4.08
C LEU A 55 -1.91 -1.92 5.23
N VAL A 56 -1.77 -3.23 5.39
CA VAL A 56 -0.74 -3.83 6.24
C VAL A 56 0.27 -4.52 5.33
N ALA A 57 1.53 -4.10 5.40
CA ALA A 57 2.64 -4.75 4.71
C ALA A 57 3.58 -5.39 5.73
N ILE A 58 3.86 -6.66 5.55
CA ILE A 58 4.82 -7.44 6.35
C ILE A 58 6.00 -7.76 5.46
N TYR A 59 7.15 -7.21 5.81
CA TYR A 59 8.41 -7.40 5.10
C TYR A 59 9.31 -8.34 5.88
N GLU A 60 9.99 -9.22 5.16
CA GLU A 60 11.18 -9.87 5.66
C GLU A 60 12.41 -9.25 5.02
N VAL A 61 13.33 -8.74 5.84
CA VAL A 61 14.54 -8.04 5.41
C VAL A 61 15.76 -8.94 5.61
N VAL A 62 16.54 -9.18 4.56
CA VAL A 62 17.79 -9.97 4.62
C VAL A 62 18.86 -9.20 3.86
N ASP A 63 20.05 -9.05 4.45
CA ASP A 63 21.18 -8.31 3.89
C ASP A 63 20.81 -6.89 3.42
N GLY A 64 19.99 -6.20 4.21
CA GLY A 64 19.51 -4.85 3.92
C GLY A 64 18.49 -4.74 2.78
N LYS A 65 17.97 -5.86 2.27
CA LYS A 65 16.98 -5.90 1.18
C LYS A 65 15.70 -6.60 1.62
N ILE A 66 14.57 -6.19 1.06
CA ILE A 66 13.30 -6.91 1.25
C ILE A 66 13.39 -8.23 0.47
N ARG A 67 13.47 -9.35 1.20
CA ARG A 67 13.46 -10.72 0.66
C ARG A 67 12.06 -11.12 0.24
N SER A 68 11.07 -10.80 1.06
CA SER A 68 9.66 -11.09 0.78
C SER A 68 8.76 -10.01 1.36
N VAL A 69 7.57 -9.87 0.78
CA VAL A 69 6.51 -9.01 1.28
C VAL A 69 5.16 -9.72 1.15
N SER A 70 4.38 -9.67 2.22
CA SER A 70 2.96 -10.02 2.23
C SER A 70 2.18 -8.75 2.53
N ALA A 71 1.13 -8.48 1.78
CA ALA A 71 0.32 -7.27 1.97
C ALA A 71 -1.17 -7.61 2.00
N GLN A 72 -1.88 -7.01 2.95
CA GLN A 72 -3.34 -7.05 3.05
C GLN A 72 -3.89 -5.64 2.89
N VAL A 73 -4.99 -5.51 2.15
CA VAL A 73 -5.71 -4.24 1.99
C VAL A 73 -7.14 -4.43 2.50
N SER A 74 -7.66 -3.49 3.26
CA SER A 74 -9.00 -3.55 3.84
C SER A 74 -9.58 -2.15 4.09
N ASN A 75 -10.80 -2.11 4.64
CA ASN A 75 -11.43 -0.90 5.18
C ASN A 75 -11.51 0.26 4.17
N LYS A 76 -11.97 0.00 2.93
CA LYS A 76 -12.21 1.05 1.93
C LYS A 76 -13.18 2.10 2.48
N ARG A 77 -12.80 3.36 2.39
CA ARG A 77 -13.60 4.53 2.77
C ARG A 77 -13.55 5.53 1.62
N LEU A 78 -14.70 5.96 1.12
CA LEU A 78 -14.76 7.04 0.12
C LEU A 78 -14.65 8.39 0.83
N ASP A 79 -14.02 9.36 0.18
CA ASP A 79 -14.03 10.73 0.66
C ASP A 79 -15.48 11.23 0.75
N PRO A 80 -15.79 12.12 1.71
CA PRO A 80 -17.12 12.72 1.78
C PRO A 80 -17.46 13.35 0.43
N ARG A 81 -18.70 13.15 -0.05
CA ARG A 81 -19.21 13.93 -1.17
C ARG A 81 -19.07 15.40 -0.78
N GLN A 82 -18.24 16.14 -1.51
CA GLN A 82 -18.17 17.58 -1.35
C GLN A 82 -19.53 18.13 -1.77
N SER A 83 -20.37 18.45 -0.78
CA SER A 83 -21.61 19.20 -1.03
C SER A 83 -21.20 20.57 -1.52
N GLY A 84 -21.45 20.84 -2.81
CA GLY A 84 -21.20 22.15 -3.41
C GLY A 84 -21.94 23.24 -2.63
N VAL A 85 -21.19 24.28 -2.27
CA VAL A 85 -21.75 25.62 -2.02
C VAL A 85 -22.01 26.28 -3.37
#